data_AF-A0A350EY87-F1
#
_entry.id   AF-A0A350EY87-F1
#
_cell.length_a   1.000
_cell.length_b   1.000
_cell.length_c   1.000
_cell.angle_alpha   90.00
_cell.angle_beta   90.00
_cell.angle_gamma   90.00
#
_symmetry.space_group_name_H-M   'P 1'
#
loop_
_entity.id
_entity.type
_entity.pdbx_description
1 polymer ?
#
loop_
_entity_poly.entity_id
_entity_poly.type
_entity_poly.pdbx_seq_one_letter_code
_entity_poly.pdbx_strand_id
1 'polypeptide(L)' 'MDEVVPEPLGGAHNDPATTAANLRTALVKNLEDCLLLSEQERLRQRYEKFRALGRFEESQSKAA' A
#
# COMPACT_ATOMS: atom_id res chain seq x y z
N MET A 1 -3.16 -1.07 3.57
CA MET A 1 -2.14 -2.05 3.17
C MET A 1 -2.50 -2.50 1.77
N ASP A 2 -1.55 -2.49 0.84
CA ASP A 2 -1.83 -2.71 -0.58
C ASP A 2 -1.61 -4.17 -1.00
N GLU A 3 -0.59 -4.82 -0.44
CA GLU A 3 -0.22 -6.20 -0.76
C GLU A 3 0.44 -6.88 0.44
N VAL A 4 0.29 -8.21 0.54
CA VAL A 4 1.05 -9.06 1.48
C VAL A 4 2.00 -9.93 0.66
N VAL A 5 3.30 -9.79 0.88
CA VAL A 5 4.32 -10.59 0.20
C VAL A 5 4.47 -11.93 0.94
N PRO A 6 4.39 -13.08 0.25
CA PRO A 6 4.49 -14.38 0.90
C PRO A 6 5.92 -14.67 1.37
N GLU A 7 6.02 -15.19 2.59
CA GLU A 7 7.26 -15.71 3.15
C GLU A 7 7.51 -17.17 2.70
N PRO A 8 8.78 -17.61 2.62
CA PRO A 8 9.12 -19.00 2.37
C PRO A 8 8.71 -19.90 3.54
N LEU A 9 8.68 -21.22 3.29
CA LEU A 9 8.38 -22.21 4.32
C LEU A 9 9.38 -22.10 5.48
N GLY A 10 8.88 -22.01 6.71
CA GLY A 10 9.70 -21.78 7.90
C GLY A 10 9.97 -20.29 8.19
N GLY A 11 9.48 -19.37 7.37
CA GLY A 11 9.55 -17.93 7.59
C GLY A 11 10.77 -17.26 6.94
N ALA A 12 10.70 -15.93 6.85
CA ALA A 12 11.65 -15.11 6.10
C ALA A 12 13.13 -15.29 6.52
N HIS A 13 13.37 -15.58 7.80
CA HIS A 13 14.72 -15.79 8.34
C HIS A 13 15.35 -17.12 7.91
N ASN A 14 14.53 -18.14 7.59
CA ASN A 14 15.02 -19.45 7.19
C ASN A 14 15.48 -19.49 5.73
N ASP A 15 14.88 -18.68 4.86
CA ASP A 15 15.32 -18.51 3.47
C ASP A 15 15.30 -17.02 3.05
N PRO A 16 16.36 -16.26 3.40
CA PRO A 16 16.47 -14.85 3.05
C PRO A 16 16.55 -14.62 1.54
N ALA A 17 17.09 -15.58 0.78
CA ALA A 17 17.27 -15.44 -0.66
C ALA A 17 15.91 -15.46 -1.37
N THR A 18 15.05 -16.43 -1.05
CA THR A 18 13.68 -16.49 -1.58
C THR A 18 12.85 -15.30 -1.11
N THR A 19 12.99 -14.90 0.16
CA THR A 19 12.31 -13.69 0.67
C THR A 19 12.70 -12.44 -0.11
N ALA A 20 13.99 -12.24 -0.37
CA ALA A 20 14.48 -11.10 -1.15
C ALA A 20 13.97 -11.15 -2.59
N ALA A 21 13.90 -12.33 -3.21
CA ALA A 21 13.37 -12.49 -4.56
C ALA A 21 11.86 -12.16 -4.64
N ASN A 22 11.07 -12.62 -3.67
CA ASN A 22 9.64 -12.30 -3.56
C ASN A 22 9.43 -10.80 -3.35
N LEU A 23 10.20 -10.20 -2.45
CA LEU A 23 10.14 -8.76 -2.19
C LEU A 23 10.53 -7.95 -3.43
N ARG A 24 11.62 -8.32 -4.12
CA ARG A 24 12.04 -7.67 -5.36
C ARG A 24 10.92 -7.69 -6.40
N THR A 25 10.28 -8.84 -6.58
CA THR A 25 9.18 -9.00 -7.54
C THR A 25 8.01 -8.06 -7.21
N ALA A 26 7.59 -8.02 -5.95
CA ALA A 26 6.52 -7.13 -5.51
C ALA A 26 6.89 -5.65 -5.66
N LEU A 27 8.12 -5.26 -5.28
CA LEU A 27 8.59 -3.87 -5.39
C LEU A 27 8.67 -3.40 -6.85
N VAL A 28 9.24 -4.22 -7.75
CA VAL A 28 9.37 -3.86 -9.17
C VAL A 28 7.99 -3.65 -9.79
N LYS A 29 7.05 -4.59 -9.57
CA LYS A 29 5.67 -4.47 -10.05
C LYS A 29 5.00 -3.18 -9.56
N ASN A 30 5.01 -2.94 -8.25
CA ASN A 30 4.35 -1.74 -7.68
C ASN A 30 5.02 -0.44 -8.14
N LEU A 31 6.34 -0.45 -8.37
CA LEU A 31 7.07 0.70 -8.91
C LEU A 31 6.70 0.96 -10.36
N GLU A 32 6.63 -0.07 -11.20
CA GLU A 32 6.20 0.04 -12.60
C GLU A 32 4.80 0.64 -12.69
N ASP A 33 3.86 0.16 -11.88
CA ASP A 33 2.50 0.72 -11.81
C ASP A 33 2.50 2.21 -11.42
N CYS A 34 3.35 2.60 -10.47
CA CYS A 34 3.52 4.00 -10.06
C CYS A 34 4.14 4.88 -11.15
N LEU A 35 5.04 4.33 -11.97
CA LEU A 35 5.72 5.06 -13.05
C LEU A 35 4.80 5.33 -14.24
N LEU A 36 3.77 4.50 -14.45
CA LEU A 36 2.74 4.73 -15.47
C LEU A 36 1.85 5.96 -15.18
N LEU A 37 1.81 6.40 -13.92
CA LEU A 37 1.03 7.57 -13.51
C LEU A 37 1.81 8.87 -13.77
N SER A 38 1.08 9.94 -14.10
CA SER A 38 1.67 11.29 -14.09
C SER A 38 1.97 11.74 -12.66
N GLU A 39 2.81 12.76 -12.50
CA GLU A 39 3.07 13.35 -11.18
C GLU A 39 1.78 13.81 -10.50
N GLN A 40 0.93 14.54 -11.21
CA GLN A 40 -0.35 15.03 -10.69
C GLN A 40 -1.26 13.88 -10.24
N GLU A 41 -1.29 12.79 -11.01
CA GLU A 41 -2.10 11.63 -10.69
C GLU A 41 -1.57 10.88 -9.46
N ARG A 42 -0.25 10.70 -9.34
CA ARG A 42 0.37 10.15 -8.12
C ARG A 42 0.03 10.98 -6.87
N LEU A 43 0.07 12.31 -6.98
CA LEU A 43 -0.26 13.21 -5.88
C LEU A 43 -1.73 13.09 -5.47
N ARG A 44 -2.64 13.08 -6.46
CA ARG A 44 -4.09 12.94 -6.25
C ARG A 44 -4.43 11.62 -5.57
N GLN A 45 -3.96 10.50 -6.12
CA GLN A 45 -4.23 9.17 -5.56
C GLN A 45 -3.67 9.02 -4.14
N ARG A 46 -2.47 9.56 -3.88
CA ARG A 46 -1.89 9.56 -2.54
C ARG A 46 -2.76 10.33 -1.55
N TYR A 47 -3.25 11.51 -1.93
CA TYR A 47 -4.16 12.30 -1.09
C TYR A 47 -5.45 11.53 -0.79
N GLU A 48 -6.10 10.99 -1.82
CA GLU A 48 -7.36 10.24 -1.68
C GLU A 48 -7.21 9.02 -0.78
N LYS A 49 -6.14 8.23 -0.99
CA LYS A 49 -5.83 7.05 -0.17
C LYS A 49 -5.79 7.39 1.30
N PHE A 50 -5.04 8.42 1.70
CA PHE A 50 -4.92 8.79 3.11
C PHE A 50 -6.16 9.50 3.64
N ARG A 51 -6.85 10.29 2.83
CA ARG A 51 -8.07 11.00 3.25
C ARG A 51 -9.21 10.05 3.56
N ALA A 52 -9.28 8.92 2.86
CA ALA A 52 -10.26 7.86 3.09
C ALA A 52 -9.95 6.97 4.30
N LEU A 53 -8.77 7.09 4.92
CA LEU A 53 -8.44 6.31 6.12
C LEU A 53 -9.11 6.90 7.36
N GLY A 54 -9.68 6.01 8.16
CA GLY A 54 -10.42 6.36 9.37
C GLY A 54 -11.92 6.46 9.11
N ARG A 55 -12.70 6.10 10.13
CA ARG A 55 -14.16 6.28 10.15
C ARG A 55 -14.48 7.10 11.38
N PHE A 56 -15.32 8.11 11.20
CA PHE A 56 -15.82 8.92 12.30
C PHE A 56 -17.35 8.82 12.32
N GLU A 57 -17.92 8.81 13.52
CA GLU A 57 -19.35 9.03 13.70
C GLU A 57 -19.54 10.53 13.89
N GLU A 58 -20.26 11.15 12.96
CA GLU A 58 -20.61 12.56 13.08
C GLU A 58 -21.77 12.67 14.08
N SER A 59 -21.55 13.35 15.21
CA SER A 59 -22.68 13.66 16.08
C SER A 59 -23.52 14.71 15.36
N GLN A 60 -24.82 14.43 15.20
CA GLN A 60 -25.74 15.42 14.68
C GLN A 60 -25.87 16.53 15.72
N SER A 61 -25.05 17.56 15.59
CA SER A 61 -25.30 18.84 16.24
C SER A 61 -26.57 19.41 15.61
N LYS A 62 -27.70 19.32 16.32
CA LYS A 62 -28.88 20.11 15.99
C LYS A 62 -28.45 21.57 16.04
N ALA A 63 -28.36 22.21 14.87
CA ALA A 63 -28.28 23.65 14.77
C ALA A 63 -29.48 24.26 15.52
N ALA A 64 -29.19 25.06 16.53
CA ALA A 64 -30.16 25.89 17.24
C ALA A 64 -30.47 27.15 16.43
#